data_AF-A0A382RTA4-F1
#
_entry.id   AF-A0A382RTA4-F1
#
_cell.length_a   1.000
_cell.length_b   1.000
_cell.length_c   1.000
_cell.angle_alpha   90.00
_cell.angle_beta   90.00
_cell.angle_gamma   90.00
#
_symmetry.space_group_name_H-M   'P 1'
#
loop_
_entity.id
_entity.type
_entity.pdbx_description
1 polymer ?
#
loop_
_entity_poly.entity_id
_entity_poly.type
_entity_poly.pdbx_seq_one_letter_code
_entity_poly.pdbx_strand_id
1 'polypeptide(L)'
;MDPFHDYTSYGIPWYVILGLWSFIAIGLHVYQVGFIVKLIRLGKDDDRFDSWKQRMKEFLTDWLGQRKVVEDKLAGYAHALIFWGFLMLVSDVIDL
;
A
#
# COMPACT_ATOMS: atom_id res chain seq x y z
N MET A 1 -19.71 -16.42 24.95
CA MET A 1 -18.44 -15.70 25.04
C MET A 1 -18.61 -14.44 24.24
N ASP A 2 -18.50 -13.27 24.86
CA ASP A 2 -18.47 -12.01 24.12
C ASP A 2 -17.10 -11.92 23.43
N PRO A 3 -17.03 -11.85 22.09
CA PRO A 3 -15.76 -11.72 21.38
C PRO A 3 -15.12 -10.33 21.56
N PHE A 4 -15.87 -9.36 22.09
CA PHE A 4 -15.37 -8.00 22.31
C PHE A 4 -14.81 -7.89 23.72
N HIS A 5 -13.50 -7.69 23.80
CA HIS A 5 -12.85 -7.42 25.06
C HIS A 5 -13.15 -5.98 25.44
N ASP A 6 -14.19 -5.77 26.25
CA ASP A 6 -14.44 -4.47 26.83
C ASP A 6 -13.23 -4.11 27.71
N TYR A 7 -12.59 -2.98 27.43
CA TYR A 7 -11.62 -2.36 28.34
C TYR A 7 -12.38 -1.68 29.50
N THR A 8 -13.36 -2.41 30.07
CA THR A 8 -14.38 -1.93 31.01
C THR A 8 -13.78 -1.43 32.31
N SER A 9 -12.55 -1.80 32.65
CA SER A 9 -11.82 -1.24 33.81
C SER A 9 -11.60 0.27 33.74
N TYR A 10 -11.63 0.87 32.54
CA TYR A 10 -11.49 2.32 32.33
C TYR A 10 -12.72 2.98 31.67
N GLY A 11 -13.77 2.20 31.35
CA GLY A 11 -15.00 2.71 30.73
C GLY A 11 -14.88 3.17 29.27
N ILE A 12 -13.78 2.83 28.57
CA ILE A 12 -13.53 3.25 27.18
C ILE A 12 -13.88 2.10 26.21
N PRO A 13 -14.81 2.29 25.27
CA PRO A 13 -15.12 1.28 24.26
C PRO A 13 -13.97 1.05 23.27
N TRP A 14 -13.75 -0.19 22.83
CA TRP A 14 -12.65 -0.57 21.92
C TRP A 14 -12.68 0.20 20.58
N TYR A 15 -13.87 0.51 20.05
CA TYR A 15 -14.03 1.24 18.79
C TYR A 15 -13.54 2.69 18.88
N VAL A 16 -13.52 3.29 20.07
CA VAL A 16 -12.99 4.65 20.28
C VAL A 16 -11.47 4.64 20.10
N ILE A 17 -10.80 3.63 20.65
CA ILE A 17 -9.35 3.46 20.52
C ILE A 17 -8.98 3.25 19.06
N LEU A 18 -9.70 2.36 18.36
CA LEU A 18 -9.52 2.16 16.92
C LEU A 18 -9.79 3.44 16.13
N GLY A 19 -10.90 4.12 16.39
CA GLY A 19 -11.25 5.36 15.70
C GLY A 19 -10.18 6.44 15.85
N LEU A 20 -9.64 6.61 17.06
CA LEU A 20 -8.56 7.55 17.34
C LEU A 20 -7.28 7.18 16.56
N TRP A 21 -6.86 5.91 16.62
CA TRP A 21 -5.67 5.45 15.90
C TRP A 21 -5.83 5.55 14.38
N SER A 22 -6.99 5.17 13.84
CA SER A 22 -7.32 5.33 12.43
C SER A 22 -7.29 6.79 12.01
N PHE A 23 -7.86 7.70 12.81
CA PHE A 23 -7.84 9.13 12.51
C PHE A 23 -6.41 9.68 12.46
N ILE A 24 -5.57 9.32 13.43
CA ILE A 24 -4.15 9.71 13.46
C ILE A 24 -3.43 9.16 12.23
N ALA A 25 -3.58 7.87 11.93
CA ALA A 25 -2.92 7.22 10.80
C ALA A 25 -3.31 7.86 9.46
N ILE A 26 -4.61 8.08 9.24
CA ILE A 26 -5.13 8.72 8.02
C ILE A 26 -4.65 10.17 7.93
N GLY A 27 -4.70 10.92 9.03
CA GLY A 27 -4.25 12.31 9.05
C GLY A 27 -2.76 12.46 8.67
N LEU A 28 -1.90 11.61 9.25
CA LEU A 28 -0.48 11.56 8.92
C LEU A 28 -0.25 11.12 7.46
N HIS A 29 -1.00 10.13 6.98
CA HIS A 29 -0.91 9.66 5.60
C HIS A 29 -1.29 10.76 4.61
N VAL A 30 -2.41 11.46 4.82
CA VAL A 30 -2.86 12.57 3.97
C VAL A 30 -1.83 13.70 3.97
N TYR A 31 -1.27 14.04 5.14
CA TYR A 31 -0.21 15.04 5.25
C TYR A 31 1.03 14.64 4.41
N GLN A 32 1.50 13.40 4.54
CA GLN A 32 2.66 12.91 3.81
C GLN A 32 2.41 12.86 2.30
N VAL A 33 1.24 12.39 1.86
CA VAL A 33 0.85 12.41 0.45
C VAL A 33 0.84 13.84 -0.09
N GLY A 34 0.24 14.79 0.65
CA GLY A 34 0.23 16.20 0.26
C GLY A 34 1.63 16.79 0.12
N PHE A 35 2.53 16.47 1.05
CA PHE A 35 3.93 16.88 0.99
C PHE A 35 4.64 16.32 -0.25
N ILE A 36 4.49 15.03 -0.54
CA ILE A 36 5.10 14.39 -1.72
C ILE A 36 4.52 14.96 -3.02
N VAL A 37 3.21 15.17 -3.12
CA VAL A 37 2.58 15.80 -4.28
C VAL A 37 3.13 17.21 -4.51
N LYS A 38 3.33 18.00 -3.44
CA LYS A 38 3.95 19.31 -3.55
C LYS A 38 5.39 19.23 -4.09
N LEU A 39 6.18 18.25 -3.64
CA LEU A 39 7.54 18.03 -4.16
C LEU A 39 7.55 17.62 -5.63
N ILE A 40 6.66 16.70 -6.03
CA ILE A 40 6.55 16.24 -7.43
C ILE A 40 6.20 17.42 -8.36
N ARG A 41 5.31 18.32 -7.92
CA ARG A 41 4.90 19.51 -8.70
C ARG A 41 6.01 20.55 -8.90
N LEU A 42 7.09 20.49 -8.11
CA LEU A 42 8.28 21.32 -8.34
C LEU A 42 9.19 20.75 -9.45
N GLY A 43 8.96 19.50 -9.86
CA GLY A 43 9.66 18.88 -10.96
C GLY A 43 9.33 19.52 -12.31
N LYS A 44 10.23 19.36 -13.27
CA LYS A 44 10.01 19.72 -14.68
C LYS A 44 8.92 18.86 -15.30
N ASP A 45 8.30 19.37 -16.35
CA ASP A 45 7.39 18.60 -17.18
C ASP A 45 8.10 17.34 -17.73
N ASP A 46 7.43 16.20 -17.62
CA ASP A 46 7.89 14.89 -18.11
C ASP A 46 6.86 14.37 -19.11
N ASP A 47 7.32 14.06 -20.34
CA ASP A 47 6.47 13.39 -21.32
C ASP A 47 6.39 11.90 -20.95
N ARG A 48 5.22 11.47 -20.50
CA ARG A 48 5.01 10.10 -20.01
C ARG A 48 4.86 9.08 -21.13
N PHE A 49 4.66 9.53 -22.38
CA PHE A 49 4.33 8.67 -23.51
C PHE A 49 5.48 8.50 -24.51
N ASP A 50 6.56 9.27 -24.36
CA ASP A 50 7.76 9.20 -25.21
C ASP A 50 8.44 7.80 -25.24
N SER A 51 8.32 7.06 -24.13
CA SER A 51 9.06 5.84 -23.82
C SER A 51 8.15 4.66 -23.46
N TRP A 52 6.90 4.67 -23.98
CA TRP A 52 5.87 3.68 -23.65
C TRP A 52 6.35 2.22 -23.72
N LYS A 53 7.08 1.83 -24.78
CA LYS A 53 7.60 0.46 -24.93
C LYS A 53 8.55 0.06 -23.80
N GLN A 54 9.45 0.97 -23.40
CA GLN A 54 10.38 0.72 -22.32
C GLN A 54 9.63 0.63 -20.98
N ARG A 55 8.71 1.56 -20.72
CA ARG A 55 7.90 1.57 -19.50
C ARG A 55 7.02 0.33 -19.37
N MET A 56 6.46 -0.18 -20.46
CA MET A 56 5.72 -1.45 -20.47
C MET A 56 6.63 -2.64 -20.17
N LYS A 57 7.84 -2.67 -20.73
CA LYS A 57 8.83 -3.71 -20.38
C LYS A 57 9.17 -3.67 -18.89
N GLU A 58 9.49 -2.49 -18.36
CA GLU A 58 9.82 -2.31 -16.94
C GLU A 58 8.62 -2.64 -16.04
N PHE A 59 7.41 -2.25 -16.42
CA PHE A 59 6.19 -2.63 -15.72
C PHE A 59 6.03 -4.15 -15.65
N LEU A 60 6.20 -4.86 -16.77
CA LEU A 60 6.06 -6.32 -16.78
C LEU A 60 7.20 -7.03 -16.05
N THR A 61 8.45 -6.59 -16.20
CA THR A 61 9.60 -7.30 -15.61
C THR A 61 9.86 -6.91 -14.16
N ASP A 62 9.75 -5.62 -13.82
CA ASP A 62 10.19 -5.10 -12.54
C ASP A 62 9.01 -4.89 -11.58
N TRP A 63 7.88 -4.36 -12.06
CA TRP A 63 6.70 -4.16 -11.22
C TRP A 63 5.89 -5.45 -11.05
N LEU A 64 5.49 -6.09 -12.15
CA LEU A 64 4.70 -7.33 -12.10
C LEU A 64 5.61 -8.54 -11.82
N GLY A 65 6.73 -8.64 -12.54
CA GLY A 65 7.70 -9.72 -12.39
C GLY A 65 8.59 -9.62 -11.15
N GLN A 66 8.57 -8.50 -10.42
CA GLN A 66 9.31 -8.30 -9.17
C GLN A 66 10.83 -8.54 -9.29
N ARG A 67 11.41 -8.45 -10.49
CA ARG A 67 12.82 -8.80 -10.77
C ARG A 67 13.83 -8.07 -9.88
N LYS A 68 13.62 -6.78 -9.65
CA LYS A 68 14.49 -5.95 -8.80
C LYS A 68 14.30 -6.23 -7.30
N VAL A 69 13.10 -6.66 -6.90
CA VAL A 69 12.76 -6.92 -5.50
C VAL A 69 13.41 -8.22 -5.03
N VAL A 70 13.47 -9.24 -5.89
CA VAL A 70 14.10 -10.54 -5.60
C VAL A 70 15.64 -10.51 -5.60
N GLU A 71 16.26 -9.35 -5.82
CA GLU A 71 17.70 -9.16 -5.63
C GLU A 71 18.10 -9.44 -4.17
N ASP A 72 17.27 -9.03 -3.20
CA ASP A 72 17.30 -9.59 -1.85
C ASP A 72 16.51 -10.90 -1.86
N LYS A 73 17.21 -12.03 -1.83
CA LYS A 73 16.56 -13.34 -1.99
C LYS A 73 15.49 -13.59 -0.93
N LEU A 74 15.77 -13.35 0.36
CA LEU A 74 14.83 -13.73 1.42
C LEU A 74 13.66 -12.74 1.48
N ALA A 75 13.96 -11.45 1.63
CA ALA A 75 12.92 -10.44 1.75
C ALA A 75 12.16 -10.27 0.43
N GLY A 76 12.85 -10.39 -0.70
CA GLY A 76 12.29 -10.20 -2.02
C GLY A 76 11.33 -11.31 -2.44
N TYR A 77 11.68 -12.59 -2.20
CA TYR A 77 10.71 -13.67 -2.44
C TYR A 77 9.51 -13.59 -1.49
N ALA A 78 9.72 -13.22 -0.23
CA ALA A 78 8.62 -12.97 0.70
C ALA A 78 7.69 -11.85 0.20
N HIS A 79 8.26 -10.73 -0.28
CA HIS A 79 7.49 -9.63 -0.87
C HIS A 79 6.71 -10.10 -2.10
N ALA A 80 7.37 -10.80 -3.03
CA ALA A 80 6.72 -11.30 -4.24
C ALA A 80 5.52 -12.20 -3.91
N LEU A 81 5.63 -13.08 -2.92
CA LEU A 81 4.52 -13.93 -2.48
C LEU A 81 3.35 -13.11 -1.91
N ILE A 82 3.62 -12.10 -1.10
CA ILE A 82 2.60 -11.21 -0.56
C ILE A 82 1.90 -10.43 -1.68
N PHE A 83 2.67 -9.87 -2.63
CA PHE A 83 2.16 -9.14 -3.77
C PHE A 83 1.20 -10.00 -4.62
N TRP A 84 1.64 -11.19 -5.03
CA TRP A 84 0.82 -12.09 -5.83
C TRP A 84 -0.37 -12.66 -5.05
N GLY A 85 -0.22 -12.91 -3.74
CA GLY A 85 -1.31 -13.30 -2.86
C GLY A 85 -2.42 -12.24 -2.81
N PHE A 86 -2.07 -10.97 -2.62
CA PHE A 86 -3.07 -9.89 -2.65
C PHE A 86 -3.69 -9.71 -4.03
N LEU A 87 -2.93 -9.86 -5.12
CA LEU A 87 -3.47 -9.76 -6.47
C LEU A 87 -4.56 -10.81 -6.72
N MET A 88 -4.35 -12.06 -6.27
CA MET A 88 -5.35 -13.13 -6.34
C MET A 88 -6.58 -12.85 -5.47
N LEU A 89 -6.39 -12.37 -4.23
CA LEU A 89 -7.51 -12.03 -3.34
C LEU A 89 -8.37 -10.92 -3.92
N VAL A 90 -7.77 -9.90 -4.54
CA VAL A 90 -8.53 -8.81 -5.16
C VAL A 90 -9.30 -9.31 -6.39
N SER A 91 -8.73 -10.20 -7.20
CA SER A 91 -9.47 -10.79 -8.33
C SER A 91 -10.69 -11.59 -7.88
N ASP A 92 -10.57 -12.35 -6.77
CA ASP A 92 -11.69 -13.12 -6.20
C ASP A 92 -12.81 -12.20 -5.69
N VAL A 93 -12.44 -11.08 -5.04
CA VAL A 93 -13.41 -10.07 -4.58
C VAL A 93 -14.14 -9.38 -5.75
N ILE A 94 -13.49 -9.23 -6.91
CA ILE A 94 -14.08 -8.59 -8.10
C ILE A 94 -14.98 -9.56 -8.88
N ASP A 95 -14.73 -10.88 -8.78
CA ASP A 95 -15.56 -11.92 -9.41
C ASP A 95 -16.88 -12.21 -8.65
N LEU A 96 -17.11 -11.50 -7.54
CA LEU A 96 -18.29 -11.61 -6.67
C LEU A 96 -19.46 -10.73 -7.14
#